data_AF-A0A7Z2PV87-F1
#
_entry.id   AF-A0A7Z2PV87-F1
#
_cell.length_a   1.000
_cell.length_b   1.000
_cell.length_c   1.000
_cell.angle_alpha   90.00
_cell.angle_beta   90.00
_cell.angle_gamma   90.00
#
_symmetry.space_group_name_H-M   'P 1'
#
loop_
_entity.id
_entity.type
_entity.pdbx_description
1 polymer ?
#
loop_
_entity_poly.entity_id
_entity_poly.type
_entity_poly.pdbx_seq_one_letter_code
_entity_poly.pdbx_strand_id
1 'polypeptide(L)' 'MPHYYFDIKDGHRFVDASGLDLRNDDAAIAKAKVLAIGVSIDKPEVDPKRHIAVLNGSREQIFSVPVYSKPSMSTT' A
#
# COMPACT_ATOMS: atom_id res chain seq x y z
N MET A 1 -8.59 -17.01 -9.33
CA MET A 1 -7.66 -15.87 -9.30
C MET A 1 -7.01 -15.85 -7.93
N PRO A 2 -5.70 -15.61 -7.79
CA PRO A 2 -5.08 -15.48 -6.47
C PRO A 2 -5.67 -14.28 -5.70
N HIS A 3 -5.79 -14.47 -4.39
CA HIS A 3 -6.35 -13.50 -3.47
C HIS A 3 -5.23 -12.77 -2.73
N TYR A 4 -5.33 -11.45 -2.61
CA TYR A 4 -4.30 -10.59 -2.00
C TYR A 4 -4.89 -9.66 -0.96
N TYR A 5 -4.10 -9.27 0.03
CA TYR A 5 -4.48 -8.31 1.07
C TYR A 5 -3.54 -7.11 1.08
N PHE A 6 -4.05 -5.94 1.49
CA PHE A 6 -3.34 -4.67 1.46
C PHE A 6 -3.35 -3.97 2.83
N ASP A 7 -2.48 -4.41 3.73
CA ASP A 7 -2.40 -3.83 5.07
C ASP A 7 -1.68 -2.48 5.04
N ILE A 8 -2.12 -1.52 5.85
CA ILE A 8 -1.38 -0.28 6.10
C ILE A 8 -0.56 -0.46 7.37
N LYS A 9 0.75 -0.24 7.29
CA LYS A 9 1.67 -0.34 8.43
C LYS A 9 2.35 1.01 8.66
N ASP A 10 2.21 1.58 9.85
CA ASP A 10 2.80 2.86 10.28
C ASP A 10 3.34 2.77 11.72
N GLY A 11 4.10 1.69 11.99
CA GLY A 11 4.38 1.24 13.36
C GLY A 11 3.20 0.52 14.04
N HIS A 12 1.96 0.82 13.63
CA HIS A 12 0.77 0.03 13.91
C HIS A 12 0.23 -0.60 12.62
N ARG A 13 -0.39 -1.78 12.72
CA ARG A 13 -0.94 -2.54 11.59
C ARG A 13 -2.45 -2.32 11.48
N PHE A 14 -2.89 -1.73 10.37
CA PHE A 14 -4.28 -1.69 9.95
C PHE A 14 -4.51 -2.81 8.93
N VAL A 15 -5.35 -3.77 9.29
CA VAL A 15 -5.55 -5.00 8.51
C VAL A 15 -6.63 -4.81 7.46
N ASP A 16 -6.32 -5.17 6.22
CA ASP A 16 -7.32 -5.39 5.18
C ASP A 16 -7.93 -6.78 5.37
N ALA A 17 -9.17 -6.83 5.85
CA ALA A 17 -9.88 -8.08 6.10
C ALA A 17 -10.49 -8.70 4.84
N SER A 18 -10.77 -7.88 3.83
CA SER A 18 -11.54 -8.27 2.65
C SER A 18 -10.66 -8.75 1.51
N GLY A 19 -9.49 -8.13 1.35
CA GLY A 19 -8.59 -8.42 0.25
C GLY A 19 -9.22 -8.19 -1.13
N LEU A 20 -8.54 -8.66 -2.17
CA LEU A 20 -8.99 -8.58 -3.55
C LEU A 20 -8.43 -9.73 -4.39
N ASP A 21 -9.26 -10.30 -5.25
CA ASP A 21 -8.82 -11.26 -6.26
C ASP A 21 -8.15 -10.52 -7.42
N LEU A 22 -6.88 -10.86 -7.69
CA LEU A 22 -6.10 -10.25 -8.76
C LEU A 22 -5.46 -11.32 -9.65
N ARG A 23 -5.02 -10.90 -10.83
CA ARG A 23 -4.49 -11.83 -11.84
C ARG A 23 -3.15 -12.44 -11.40
N ASN A 24 -2.27 -11.64 -10.81
CA ASN A 24 -0.90 -12.00 -10.44
C ASN A 24 -0.32 -10.95 -9.47
N ASP A 25 0.92 -11.19 -9.04
CA ASP A 25 1.65 -10.32 -8.10
C ASP A 25 1.87 -8.92 -8.67
N ASP A 26 2.13 -8.78 -9.97
CA ASP A 26 2.29 -7.47 -10.62
C ASP A 26 1.02 -6.61 -10.52
N ALA A 27 -0.15 -7.22 -10.70
CA ALA A 27 -1.43 -6.54 -10.52
C ALA A 27 -1.65 -6.13 -9.06
N ALA A 28 -1.23 -6.96 -8.10
CA ALA A 28 -1.27 -6.62 -6.67
C ALA A 28 -0.33 -5.45 -6.35
N ILE A 29 0.89 -5.45 -6.87
CA ILE A 29 1.84 -4.34 -6.70
C ILE A 29 1.29 -3.04 -7.31
N ALA A 30 0.69 -3.11 -8.51
CA ALA A 30 0.07 -1.95 -9.15
C ALA A 30 -1.09 -1.39 -8.30
N LYS A 31 -1.95 -2.25 -7.75
CA LYS A 31 -3.02 -1.85 -6.83
C LYS A 31 -2.48 -1.20 -5.56
N ALA A 32 -1.42 -1.75 -4.98
CA ALA A 32 -0.78 -1.21 -3.78
C ALA A 32 -0.21 0.20 -4.01
N LYS A 33 0.34 0.49 -5.20
CA LYS A 33 0.78 1.84 -5.58
C LYS A 33 -0.37 2.83 -5.62
N VAL A 34 -1.51 2.43 -6.19
CA VAL A 34 -2.73 3.27 -6.21
C VAL A 34 -3.24 3.53 -4.79
N LEU A 35 -3.26 2.51 -3.93
CA LEU A 35 -3.65 2.65 -2.53
C LEU A 35 -2.71 3.59 -1.77
N ALA A 36 -1.39 3.48 -1.98
CA ALA A 36 -0.41 4.36 -1.36
C ALA A 36 -0.64 5.84 -1.74
N ILE A 37 -1.00 6.12 -3.00
CA ILE A 37 -1.37 7.47 -3.44
C ILE A 37 -2.66 7.93 -2.75
N GLY A 38 -3.66 7.06 -2.61
CA GLY A 38 -4.89 7.38 -1.89
C GLY A 38 -4.64 7.73 -0.42
N VAL A 39 -3.83 6.94 0.26
CA VAL A 39 -3.49 7.15 1.68
C VAL A 39 -2.64 8.41 1.87
N SER A 40 -1.77 8.77 0.93
CA SER A 40 -0.96 9.99 1.03
C SER A 40 -1.75 11.28 0.90
N ILE A 41 -2.97 11.23 0.35
CA ILE A 41 -3.88 12.38 0.29
C ILE A 41 -4.45 12.71 1.68
N ASP A 42 -4.75 11.69 2.48
CA ASP A 42 -5.35 11.85 3.82
C ASP A 42 -4.34 12.39 4.83
N LYS A 43 -3.14 11.81 4.89
CA LYS A 43 -2.06 12.26 5.78
C LYS A 43 -0.69 12.14 5.09
N PRO A 44 -0.14 13.22 4.54
CA PRO A 44 1.19 13.20 3.94
C PRO A 44 2.29 13.12 5.02
N GLU A 45 3.24 12.18 4.88
CA GLU A 45 4.43 12.06 5.75
C GLU A 45 5.74 12.18 4.95
N VAL A 46 6.67 13.05 5.39
CA VAL A 46 7.88 13.39 4.63
C VAL A 46 8.94 12.29 4.74
N ASP A 47 8.96 11.57 5.87
CA ASP A 47 9.77 10.38 6.10
C ASP A 47 8.83 9.21 6.46
N PRO A 48 8.40 8.41 5.48
CA PRO A 48 7.27 7.52 5.67
C PRO A 48 7.69 6.25 6.42
N LYS A 49 7.32 6.18 7.69
CA LYS A 49 7.17 4.89 8.39
C LYS A 49 5.97 4.11 7.84
N ARG A 50 5.01 4.86 7.28
CA ARG A 50 3.81 4.34 6.65
C ARG A 50 4.07 3.66 5.31
N HIS A 51 3.60 2.43 5.14
CA HIS A 51 3.65 1.69 3.88
C HIS A 51 2.44 0.77 3.72
N ILE A 52 2.09 0.45 2.47
CA ILE A 52 1.14 -0.60 2.11
C ILE A 52 1.91 -1.92 2.01
N ALA A 53 1.61 -2.88 2.86
CA ALA A 53 2.12 -4.24 2.75
C ALA A 53 1.20 -5.09 1.86
N VAL A 54 1.78 -5.67 0.81
CA VAL A 54 1.07 -6.58 -0.10
C VAL A 54 1.26 -8.00 0.42
N LEU A 55 0.16 -8.66 0.77
CA LEU A 55 0.16 -10.02 1.27
C LEU A 55 -0.46 -10.97 0.24
N ASN A 56 0.11 -12.17 0.11
CA ASN A 56 -0.48 -13.25 -0.69
C ASN A 56 -1.70 -13.88 0.02
N GLY A 57 -2.30 -14.90 -0.60
CA GLY A 57 -3.46 -15.61 -0.03
C GLY A 57 -3.20 -16.27 1.33
N SER A 58 -1.94 -16.59 1.64
CA SER A 58 -1.49 -17.12 2.93
C SER A 58 -1.19 -16.03 3.97
N ARG A 59 -1.45 -14.75 3.65
CA ARG A 59 -1.11 -13.56 4.44
C ARG A 59 0.40 -13.34 4.65
N GLU A 60 1.23 -13.93 3.80
CA GLU A 60 2.67 -13.68 3.79
C GLU A 60 2.95 -12.42 2.97
N GLN A 61 3.82 -11.55 3.50
CA GLN A 61 4.17 -10.33 2.81
C GLN A 61 5.12 -10.62 1.65
N ILE A 62 4.70 -10.23 0.45
CA ILE A 62 5.48 -10.39 -0.78
C ILE A 62 6.08 -9.07 -1.28
N PHE A 63 5.50 -7.93 -0.89
CA PHE A 63 5.97 -6.61 -1.30
C PHE A 63 5.55 -5.52 -0.32
N SER A 64 6.18 -4.34 -0.39
CA SER A 64 5.76 -3.14 0.34
C SER A 64 5.90 -1.88 -0.50
N VAL A 65 4.88 -1.02 -0.47
CA VAL A 65 4.91 0.29 -1.13
C VAL A 65 4.94 1.38 -0.05
N PRO A 66 6.01 2.19 0.05
CA PRO A 66 6.03 3.33 0.96
C PRO A 66 4.93 4.36 0.61
N VAL A 67 4.30 4.93 1.63
CA VAL A 67 3.33 6.02 1.49
C VAL A 67 4.05 7.35 1.68
N TYR A 68 4.70 7.84 0.62
CA TYR A 68 5.34 9.15 0.66
C TYR A 68 4.29 10.28 0.74
N SER A 69 4.63 11.38 1.41
CA SER A 69 3.99 12.67 1.13
C SER A 69 3.95 12.90 -0.37
N LYS A 70 2.89 13.55 -0.86
CA LYS A 70 2.94 14.17 -2.18
C LYS A 70 4.27 14.93 -2.27
N PRO A 71 5.05 14.80 -3.37
CA PRO A 71 6.15 15.72 -3.59
C PRO A 71 5.57 17.12 -3.44
N SER A 72 6.21 17.96 -2.60
CA SER A 72 5.90 19.38 -2.58
C SER A 72 6.00 19.83 -4.03
N MET A 73 4.86 20.10 -4.67
CA MET A 73 4.86 20.86 -5.91
C MET A 73 5.24 22.27 -5.52
N SER A 74 6.54 22.49 -5.31
CA SER A 74 7.11 23.83 -5.31
C SER A 74 6.78 24.40 -6.67
N THR A 75 5.75 25.23 -6.70
CA THR A 75 5.36 25.98 -7.89
C THR A 75 6.40 27.09 -7.99
N THR A 76 7.36 26.94 -8.90
CA THR A 76 8.31 27.99 -9.30
C THR A 76 7.78 28.67 -10.54
#